data_AF-A0A7S2C441-F1
#
_entry.id   AF-A0A7S2C441-F1
#
_cell.length_a   1.000
_cell.length_b   1.000
_cell.length_c   1.000
_cell.angle_alpha   90.00
_cell.angle_beta   90.00
_cell.angle_gamma   90.00
#
_symmetry.space_group_name_H-M   'P 1'
#
loop_
_entity.id
_entity.type
_entity.pdbx_description
1 polymer ?
#
loop_
_entity_poly.entity_id
_entity_poly.type
_entity_poly.pdbx_seq_one_letter_code
_entity_poly.pdbx_strand_id
1 'polypeptide(L)'
;EEKTIAKKYAYAIVMDMIDLLKSRCTMVEIDVPQDGEITVCGDVHGQYYDLLNIWEMNGVPSQTNPYLFNGDFVDRGSFSVEVILILFAWKLVYPNHMHLARGNHE
;
A
#
# COMPACT_ATOMS: atom_id res chain seq x y z
N GLU A 1 25.07 6.24 -2.34
CA GLU A 1 24.21 6.69 -3.45
C GLU A 1 22.80 6.19 -3.21
N GLU A 2 21.84 7.09 -3.32
CA GLU A 2 20.42 6.75 -3.34
C GLU A 2 20.11 6.01 -4.63
N LYS A 3 19.50 4.83 -4.51
CA LYS A 3 19.18 3.96 -5.65
C LYS A 3 17.72 4.15 -5.99
N THR A 4 17.42 4.24 -7.28
CA THR A 4 16.05 4.28 -7.78
C THR A 4 15.72 2.98 -8.52
N ILE A 5 14.45 2.61 -8.54
CA ILE A 5 13.98 1.52 -9.40
C ILE A 5 14.04 1.95 -10.87
N ALA A 6 14.37 1.03 -11.78
CA ALA A 6 14.38 1.35 -13.20
C ALA A 6 12.96 1.76 -13.67
N LYS A 7 12.88 2.85 -14.44
CA LYS A 7 11.62 3.48 -14.88
C LYS A 7 10.62 2.51 -15.50
N LYS A 8 11.10 1.51 -16.26
CA LYS A 8 10.24 0.48 -16.87
C LYS A 8 9.43 -0.33 -15.85
N TYR A 9 9.98 -0.57 -14.66
CA TYR A 9 9.29 -1.31 -13.61
C TYR A 9 8.32 -0.41 -12.84
N ALA A 10 8.71 0.84 -12.55
CA ALA A 10 7.77 1.82 -11.96
C ALA A 10 6.56 2.03 -12.88
N TYR A 11 6.79 2.16 -14.19
CA TYR A 11 5.72 2.24 -15.19
C TYR A 11 4.80 1.02 -15.13
N ALA A 12 5.36 -0.20 -15.14
CA ALA A 12 4.56 -1.42 -15.07
C ALA A 12 3.69 -1.48 -13.80
N ILE A 13 4.28 -1.22 -12.63
CA ILE A 13 3.55 -1.21 -11.34
C ILE A 13 2.38 -0.22 -11.38
N VAL A 14 2.60 1.00 -11.89
CA VAL A 14 1.55 2.03 -11.96
C VAL A 14 0.44 1.62 -12.94
N MET A 15 0.79 1.09 -14.11
CA MET A 15 -0.21 0.68 -15.10
C MET A 15 -1.06 -0.50 -14.61
N ASP A 16 -0.42 -1.52 -14.04
CA ASP A 16 -1.13 -2.68 -13.47
C ASP A 16 -2.05 -2.26 -12.32
N MET A 17 -1.60 -1.31 -11.49
CA MET A 17 -2.41 -0.76 -10.40
C MET A 17 -3.62 0.04 -10.91
N ILE A 18 -3.46 0.85 -11.96
CA ILE A 18 -4.57 1.57 -12.60
C ILE A 18 -5.62 0.58 -13.11
N ASP A 19 -5.20 -0.49 -13.78
CA ASP A 19 -6.11 -1.49 -14.32
C ASP A 19 -6.81 -2.27 -13.20
N LEU A 20 -6.09 -2.63 -12.14
CA LEU A 20 -6.69 -3.22 -10.95
C LEU A 20 -7.74 -2.30 -10.33
N LEU A 21 -7.42 -1.02 -10.08
CA LEU A 21 -8.34 -0.07 -9.43
C LEU A 21 -9.60 0.20 -10.24
N LYS A 22 -9.50 0.30 -11.57
CA LYS A 22 -10.67 0.48 -12.46
C LYS A 22 -11.70 -0.65 -12.35
N SER A 23 -11.26 -1.85 -11.96
CA SER A 23 -12.12 -3.01 -11.79
C SER A 23 -12.81 -3.08 -10.41
N ARG A 24 -12.46 -2.19 -9.47
CA ARG A 24 -12.95 -2.24 -8.08
C ARG A 24 -14.07 -1.22 -7.85
N CYS A 25 -14.97 -1.58 -6.94
CA CYS A 25 -16.00 -0.66 -6.43
C CYS A 25 -15.36 0.43 -5.57
N THR A 26 -15.97 1.62 -5.55
CA THR A 26 -15.53 2.75 -4.72
C THR A 26 -15.58 2.42 -3.22
N MET A 27 -16.62 1.71 -2.79
CA MET A 27 -16.74 1.19 -1.43
C MET A 27 -16.33 -0.28 -1.44
N VAL A 28 -15.27 -0.60 -0.71
CA VAL A 28 -14.77 -1.97 -0.58
C VAL A 28 -15.28 -2.53 0.74
N GLU A 29 -15.96 -3.66 0.67
CA GLU A 29 -16.36 -4.46 1.83
C GLU A 29 -15.29 -5.52 2.09
N ILE A 30 -14.88 -5.65 3.36
CA ILE A 30 -13.83 -6.59 3.78
C ILE A 30 -14.42 -7.45 4.90
N ASP A 31 -14.56 -8.75 4.64
CA ASP A 31 -14.97 -9.72 5.64
C ASP A 31 -13.75 -10.18 6.45
N VAL A 32 -13.75 -9.92 7.75
CA VAL A 32 -12.70 -10.39 8.67
C VAL A 32 -13.23 -11.65 9.38
N PRO A 33 -12.54 -12.81 9.25
CA PRO A 33 -12.92 -14.03 9.96
C PRO A 33 -12.97 -13.83 11.48
N GLN A 34 -13.77 -14.64 12.17
CA GLN A 34 -13.95 -14.53 13.63
C GLN A 34 -12.64 -14.72 14.42
N ASP A 35 -11.72 -15.52 13.89
CA ASP A 35 -10.38 -15.79 14.40
C ASP A 35 -9.28 -15.04 13.63
N GLY A 36 -9.67 -14.17 12.70
CA GLY A 36 -8.77 -13.35 11.90
C GLY A 36 -8.64 -11.92 12.43
N GLU A 37 -7.61 -11.24 11.96
CA GLU A 37 -7.39 -9.82 12.22
C GLU A 37 -7.00 -9.09 10.95
N ILE A 38 -7.20 -7.77 10.95
CA ILE A 38 -6.70 -6.87 9.92
C ILE A 38 -6.02 -5.68 10.58
N THR A 39 -4.86 -5.30 10.06
CA THR A 39 -4.14 -4.12 10.55
C THR A 39 -4.58 -2.89 9.79
N VAL A 40 -5.01 -1.85 10.50
CA VAL A 40 -5.40 -0.56 9.91
C VAL A 40 -4.35 0.49 10.24
N CYS A 41 -3.72 1.03 9.20
CA CYS A 41 -2.73 2.10 9.28
C CYS A 41 -3.34 3.41 8.76
N GLY A 42 -3.02 4.52 9.44
CA GLY A 42 -3.35 5.87 8.96
C GLY A 42 -2.28 6.43 8.03
N ASP A 43 -2.13 7.76 8.07
CA ASP A 43 -1.23 8.55 7.24
C ASP A 43 0.22 8.03 7.31
N VAL A 44 0.89 8.03 6.15
CA VAL A 44 2.31 7.66 6.03
C VAL A 44 3.14 8.84 5.53
N HIS A 45 2.58 9.70 4.68
CA HIS A 45 3.19 10.95 4.21
C HIS A 45 4.67 10.82 3.81
N GLY A 46 4.99 9.85 2.95
CA GLY A 46 6.34 9.67 2.43
C GLY A 46 7.40 9.28 3.47
N GLN A 47 7.00 8.79 4.65
CA GLN A 47 7.92 8.28 5.69
C GLN A 47 8.29 6.82 5.43
N TYR A 48 9.06 6.56 4.38
CA TYR A 48 9.39 5.20 3.91
C TYR A 48 10.03 4.30 4.99
N TYR A 49 10.94 4.83 5.80
CA TYR A 49 11.62 4.03 6.84
C TYR A 49 10.67 3.64 7.98
N ASP A 50 9.73 4.51 8.32
CA ASP A 50 8.70 4.20 9.33
C ASP A 50 7.71 3.16 8.78
N LEU A 51 7.37 3.22 7.49
CA LEU A 51 6.59 2.18 6.82
C LEU A 51 7.28 0.80 6.89
N LEU A 52 8.60 0.74 6.66
CA LEU A 52 9.35 -0.51 6.82
C LEU A 52 9.32 -1.00 8.28
N ASN A 53 9.43 -0.09 9.24
CA ASN A 53 9.37 -0.42 10.66
C ASN A 53 7.99 -0.98 11.07
N ILE A 54 6.89 -0.48 10.48
CA ILE A 54 5.55 -1.07 10.69
C ILE A 54 5.55 -2.56 10.34
N TRP A 55 6.14 -2.95 9.20
CA TRP A 55 6.21 -4.35 8.79
C TRP A 55 7.26 -5.16 9.54
N GLU A 56 8.31 -4.54 10.05
CA GLU A 56 9.26 -5.20 10.94
C GLU A 56 8.59 -5.60 12.27
N MET A 57 7.73 -4.72 12.82
CA MET A 57 7.02 -4.95 14.07
C MET A 57 5.80 -5.88 13.93
N ASN A 58 5.01 -5.69 12.87
CA ASN A 58 3.69 -6.33 12.71
C ASN A 58 3.67 -7.41 11.61
N GLY A 59 4.82 -7.70 11.02
CA GLY A 59 4.96 -8.62 9.89
C GLY A 59 4.64 -7.97 8.54
N VAL A 60 5.14 -8.56 7.47
CA VAL A 60 4.85 -8.10 6.10
C VAL A 60 3.41 -8.46 5.69
N PRO A 61 2.82 -7.75 4.71
CA PRO A 61 1.53 -8.11 4.14
C PRO A 61 1.53 -9.55 3.61
N SER A 62 0.47 -10.29 3.89
CA SER A 62 0.25 -11.64 3.36
C SER A 62 -1.24 -12.01 3.41
N GLN A 63 -1.60 -13.21 2.93
CA GLN A 63 -2.97 -13.71 3.05
C GLN A 63 -3.42 -13.88 4.51
N THR A 64 -2.48 -14.17 5.42
CA THR A 64 -2.74 -14.34 6.85
C THR A 64 -2.44 -13.09 7.67
N ASN A 65 -1.98 -12.01 7.04
CA ASN A 65 -1.68 -10.72 7.68
C ASN A 65 -2.14 -9.57 6.76
N PRO A 66 -3.47 -9.31 6.69
CA PRO A 66 -4.02 -8.28 5.82
C PRO A 66 -3.84 -6.87 6.41
N TYR A 67 -3.76 -5.90 5.51
CA TYR A 67 -3.57 -4.48 5.84
C TYR A 67 -4.56 -3.58 5.11
N LEU A 68 -5.00 -2.52 5.80
CA LEU A 68 -5.60 -1.33 5.21
C LEU A 68 -4.73 -0.12 5.52
N PHE A 69 -4.19 0.55 4.51
CA PHE A 69 -3.62 1.89 4.66
C PHE A 69 -4.66 2.93 4.23
N ASN A 70 -5.04 3.81 5.14
CA ASN A 70 -6.21 4.68 5.03
C ASN A 70 -5.87 6.09 4.49
N GLY A 71 -5.23 6.16 3.33
CA GLY A 71 -4.92 7.40 2.62
C GLY A 71 -3.65 8.11 3.11
N ASP A 72 -3.38 9.26 2.50
CA ASP A 72 -2.29 10.18 2.81
C ASP A 72 -0.92 9.46 2.86
N PHE A 73 -0.63 8.74 1.79
CA PHE A 73 0.60 7.98 1.58
C PHE A 73 1.76 8.88 1.14
N VAL A 74 1.44 9.91 0.35
CA VAL A 74 2.37 10.82 -0.31
C VAL A 74 2.29 12.23 0.28
N ASP A 75 3.05 13.16 -0.29
CA ASP A 75 3.27 14.51 0.22
C ASP A 75 3.97 14.57 1.58
N ARG A 76 4.45 15.78 1.93
CA ARG A 76 5.20 16.14 3.15
C ARG A 76 6.57 15.47 3.29
N GLY A 77 6.63 14.15 3.31
CA GLY A 77 7.87 13.39 3.46
C GLY A 77 8.64 13.21 2.15
N SER A 78 9.96 13.07 2.29
CA SER A 78 10.90 13.05 1.16
C SER A 78 10.96 11.74 0.39
N PHE A 79 10.32 10.67 0.88
CA PHE A 79 10.36 9.32 0.26
C PHE A 79 8.97 8.86 -0.21
N SER A 80 8.18 9.81 -0.72
CA SER A 80 6.81 9.56 -1.21
C SER A 80 6.76 8.55 -2.37
N VAL A 81 7.77 8.57 -3.25
CA VAL A 81 7.83 7.65 -4.41
C VAL A 81 8.07 6.22 -3.95
N GLU A 82 8.97 6.02 -2.99
CA GLU A 82 9.28 4.73 -2.41
C GLU A 82 8.04 4.15 -1.71
N VAL A 83 7.35 4.97 -0.90
CA VAL A 83 6.11 4.60 -0.20
C VAL A 83 5.03 4.14 -1.18
N ILE A 84 4.67 4.96 -2.17
CA ILE A 84 3.55 4.63 -3.04
C ILE A 84 3.85 3.41 -3.93
N LEU A 85 5.10 3.28 -4.42
CA LEU A 85 5.49 2.15 -5.25
C LEU A 85 5.49 0.82 -4.47
N ILE A 86 5.95 0.81 -3.21
CA ILE A 86 5.93 -0.41 -2.41
C ILE A 86 4.52 -0.80 -1.97
N LEU A 87 3.65 0.18 -1.66
CA LEU A 87 2.24 -0.06 -1.35
C LEU A 87 1.50 -0.63 -2.57
N PHE A 88 1.74 -0.09 -3.77
CA PHE A 88 1.19 -0.64 -5.01
C PHE A 88 1.71 -2.04 -5.29
N ALA A 89 3.00 -2.31 -5.10
CA ALA A 89 3.56 -3.64 -5.26
C ALA A 89 2.87 -4.66 -4.33
N TRP A 90 2.69 -4.34 -3.04
CA TRP A 90 1.95 -5.21 -2.12
C TRP A 90 0.48 -5.38 -2.51
N LYS A 91 -0.17 -4.31 -3.00
CA LYS A 91 -1.55 -4.39 -3.50
C LYS A 91 -1.67 -5.33 -4.71
N LEU A 92 -0.71 -5.30 -5.62
CA LEU A 92 -0.70 -6.17 -6.79
C LEU A 92 -0.41 -7.63 -6.43
N VAL A 93 0.45 -7.89 -5.44
CA VAL A 93 0.77 -9.24 -4.96
C VAL A 93 -0.39 -9.84 -4.14
N TYR A 94 -1.03 -9.04 -3.29
CA TYR A 94 -2.14 -9.47 -2.43
C TYR A 94 -3.40 -8.62 -2.64
N PRO A 95 -4.04 -8.69 -3.81
CA PRO A 95 -5.14 -7.79 -4.19
C PRO A 95 -6.37 -7.86 -3.31
N ASN A 96 -6.54 -8.94 -2.54
CA ASN A 96 -7.67 -9.14 -1.63
C ASN A 96 -7.30 -9.04 -0.14
N HIS A 97 -6.04 -8.73 0.19
CA HIS A 97 -5.55 -8.67 1.59
C HIS A 97 -4.73 -7.39 1.88
N MET A 98 -4.26 -6.70 0.84
CA MET A 98 -3.70 -5.36 0.95
C MET A 98 -4.74 -4.37 0.42
N HIS A 99 -5.11 -3.38 1.22
CA HIS A 99 -6.16 -2.41 0.90
C HIS A 99 -5.60 -1.00 1.05
N LEU A 100 -5.97 -0.14 0.09
CA LEU A 100 -5.57 1.26 0.05
C LEU A 100 -6.84 2.09 -0.13
N ALA A 101 -7.15 2.96 0.84
CA ALA A 101 -8.21 3.94 0.69
C ALA A 101 -7.60 5.28 0.23
N ARG A 102 -8.38 6.09 -0.47
CA ARG A 102 -7.92 7.41 -0.94
C ARG A 102 -8.03 8.41 0.22
N GLY A 103 -6.94 9.10 0.54
CA GLY A 103 -6.89 10.27 1.39
C GLY A 103 -7.05 11.56 0.59
N ASN A 104 -6.84 12.71 1.22
CA ASN A 104 -6.96 14.01 0.55
C ASN A 104 -5.67 14.43 -0.16
N HIS A 105 -4.54 13.77 0.11
CA HIS A 105 -3.24 14.04 -0.53
C HIS A 105 -2.95 13.16 -1.78
N GLU A 106 -3.91 12.32 -2.22
CA GLU A 106 -3.85 11.49 -3.45
C GLU A 106 -4.64 12.02 -4.65
#